data_AF-A0A939RDK3-F1
#
_entry.id   AF-A0A939RDK3-F1
#
_cell.length_a   1.000
_cell.length_b   1.000
_cell.length_c   1.000
_cell.angle_alpha   90.00
_cell.angle_beta   90.00
_cell.angle_gamma   90.00
#
_symmetry.space_group_name_H-M   'P 1'
#
loop_
_entity.id
_entity.type
_entity.pdbx_description
1 polymer ?
#
loop_
_entity_poly.entity_id
_entity_poly.type
_entity_poly.pdbx_seq_one_letter_code
_entity_poly.pdbx_strand_id
1 'polypeptide(L)'
;VYGIVCVMNEDGTEVIEYGETYDIDADWENGIFFDNFDGWWISLPDGQNLATYIVGYTDDAIFYTSPVLLNDAETNLRLKLTEDKLIIEGAWDGISDECGAASKDITKLKKGDKIVPMYYSFPLYGDYDDEEDCWYYGDEYVFDGEPEIWYDQMYPGEYLYAFCIDDIYGDYYMTDFEMFYINEDGEVEF
;
A
#
# COMPACT_ATOMS: atom_id res chain seq x y z
N VAL A 1 -15.34 -3.01 -1.54
CA VAL A 1 -14.65 -2.40 -2.68
C VAL A 1 -13.57 -1.50 -2.14
N TYR A 2 -12.37 -1.61 -2.69
CA TYR A 2 -11.24 -0.71 -2.48
C TYR A 2 -10.56 -0.49 -3.83
N GLY A 3 -9.73 0.54 -3.92
CA GLY A 3 -8.84 0.75 -5.06
C GLY A 3 -7.48 0.12 -4.82
N ILE A 4 -6.80 -0.30 -5.88
CA ILE A 4 -5.38 -0.65 -5.86
C ILE A 4 -4.62 0.27 -6.82
N VAL A 5 -3.50 0.81 -6.34
CA VAL A 5 -2.56 1.63 -7.12
C VAL A 5 -1.30 0.82 -7.36
N CYS A 6 -0.86 0.79 -8.61
CA CYS A 6 0.35 0.09 -9.03
C CYS A 6 1.20 0.95 -9.96
N VAL A 7 2.44 0.53 -10.17
CA VAL A 7 3.34 1.05 -11.18
C VAL A 7 3.86 -0.10 -12.05
N MET A 8 4.12 0.17 -13.32
CA MET A 8 4.75 -0.82 -14.18
C MET A 8 6.26 -0.79 -14.00
N ASN A 9 6.92 -1.95 -14.00
CA ASN A 9 8.39 -1.98 -14.01
C ASN A 9 8.95 -1.39 -15.32
N GLU A 10 10.25 -1.06 -15.34
CA GLU A 10 10.87 -0.38 -16.49
C GLU A 10 10.75 -1.16 -17.81
N ASP A 11 10.70 -2.49 -17.74
CA ASP A 11 10.63 -3.38 -18.91
C ASP A 11 9.18 -3.62 -19.40
N GLY A 12 8.17 -3.15 -18.66
CA GLY A 12 6.77 -3.31 -19.03
C GLY A 12 6.22 -4.72 -18.86
N THR A 13 6.85 -5.54 -18.02
CA THR A 13 6.54 -6.97 -17.85
C THR A 13 5.86 -7.30 -16.52
N GLU A 14 6.13 -6.49 -15.50
CA GLU A 14 5.66 -6.70 -14.13
C GLU A 14 4.91 -5.46 -13.63
N VAL A 15 3.89 -5.71 -12.81
CA VAL A 15 3.14 -4.71 -12.08
C VAL A 15 3.64 -4.74 -10.63
N ILE A 16 4.08 -3.59 -10.13
CA ILE A 16 4.57 -3.39 -8.77
C ILE A 16 3.46 -2.70 -7.97
N GLU A 17 3.05 -3.28 -6.86
CA GLU A 17 1.96 -2.75 -6.04
C GLU A 17 2.43 -1.64 -5.10
N TYR A 18 1.78 -0.49 -5.18
CA TYR A 18 1.87 0.57 -4.16
C TYR A 18 0.76 0.40 -3.12
N GLY A 19 -0.29 -0.35 -3.45
CA GLY A 19 -1.21 -0.93 -2.50
C GLY A 19 -2.62 -0.38 -2.59
N GLU A 20 -3.35 -0.53 -1.49
CA GLU A 20 -4.80 -0.44 -1.41
C GLU A 20 -5.28 0.87 -0.78
N THR A 21 -6.40 1.39 -1.26
CA THR A 21 -7.03 2.59 -0.70
C THR A 21 -8.55 2.45 -0.58
N TYR A 22 -9.11 3.02 0.50
CA TYR A 22 -10.55 3.24 0.65
C TYR A 22 -10.98 4.63 0.22
N ASP A 23 -10.09 5.42 -0.38
CA ASP A 23 -10.44 6.73 -0.91
C ASP A 23 -11.22 6.61 -2.23
N ILE A 24 -12.47 6.18 -2.09
CA ILE A 24 -13.42 5.94 -3.16
C ILE A 24 -14.80 6.46 -2.75
N ASP A 25 -15.51 7.03 -3.71
CA ASP A 25 -16.92 7.39 -3.56
C ASP A 25 -17.78 6.21 -4.02
N ALA A 26 -18.48 5.56 -3.08
CA ALA A 26 -19.26 4.35 -3.32
C ALA A 26 -20.79 4.58 -3.23
N ASP A 27 -21.48 4.52 -4.38
CA ASP A 27 -22.93 4.43 -4.45
C ASP A 27 -23.37 2.97 -4.65
N TRP A 28 -23.63 2.32 -3.52
CA TRP A 28 -24.08 0.92 -3.47
C TRP A 28 -25.51 0.70 -3.99
N GLU A 29 -26.36 1.73 -4.00
CA GLU A 29 -27.74 1.60 -4.48
C GLU A 29 -27.78 1.51 -6.00
N ASN A 30 -26.95 2.31 -6.68
CA ASN A 30 -26.86 2.35 -8.13
C ASN A 30 -25.70 1.52 -8.71
N GLY A 31 -24.79 1.04 -7.86
CA GLY A 31 -23.61 0.29 -8.26
C GLY A 31 -22.58 1.16 -9.00
N ILE A 32 -22.42 2.42 -8.56
CA ILE A 32 -21.51 3.39 -9.16
C ILE A 32 -20.39 3.67 -8.17
N PHE A 33 -19.15 3.58 -8.62
CA PHE A 33 -17.96 3.81 -7.81
C PHE A 33 -17.04 4.77 -8.56
N PHE A 34 -16.48 5.74 -7.84
CA PHE A 34 -15.46 6.65 -8.34
C PHE A 34 -14.24 6.57 -7.44
N ASP A 35 -13.06 6.61 -8.02
CA ASP A 35 -11.86 6.87 -7.24
C ASP A 35 -11.80 8.35 -6.89
N ASN A 36 -11.16 8.67 -5.76
CA ASN A 36 -10.83 10.03 -5.37
C ASN A 36 -9.31 10.26 -5.45
N PHE A 37 -8.59 9.45 -6.25
CA PHE A 37 -7.14 9.46 -6.24
C PHE A 37 -6.60 10.82 -6.70
N ASP A 38 -5.79 11.44 -5.85
CA ASP A 38 -5.36 12.84 -5.98
C ASP A 38 -3.87 12.98 -6.33
N GLY A 39 -3.17 11.86 -6.57
CA GLY A 39 -1.74 11.85 -6.88
C GLY A 39 -0.84 11.81 -5.65
N TRP A 40 -1.40 11.57 -4.47
CA TRP A 40 -0.67 11.49 -3.20
C TRP A 40 -0.74 10.08 -2.64
N TRP A 41 0.24 9.72 -1.80
CA TRP A 41 0.30 8.40 -1.19
C TRP A 41 0.91 8.43 0.21
N ILE A 42 0.77 7.33 0.93
CA ILE A 42 1.40 7.16 2.24
C ILE A 42 2.90 6.94 2.04
N SER A 43 3.71 7.86 2.58
CA SER A 43 5.15 7.94 2.29
C SER A 43 5.96 8.15 3.55
N LEU A 44 7.11 7.50 3.64
CA LEU A 44 8.11 7.77 4.68
C LEU A 44 8.52 9.25 4.67
N PRO A 45 9.05 9.79 5.79
CA PRO A 45 9.43 11.20 5.88
C PRO A 45 10.51 11.68 4.90
N ASP A 46 11.15 10.76 4.18
CA ASP A 46 12.10 11.06 3.08
C ASP A 46 11.44 11.09 1.69
N GLY A 47 10.11 10.95 1.62
CA GLY A 47 9.31 10.98 0.39
C GLY A 47 9.16 9.62 -0.30
N GLN A 48 9.67 8.53 0.29
CA GLN A 48 9.50 7.20 -0.29
C GLN A 48 8.10 6.66 -0.03
N ASN A 49 7.31 6.43 -1.09
CA ASN A 49 5.98 5.83 -1.00
C ASN A 49 6.07 4.41 -0.43
N LEU A 50 5.16 4.04 0.47
CA LEU A 50 5.06 2.69 1.01
C LEU A 50 4.07 1.85 0.22
N ALA A 51 4.35 0.55 0.03
CA ALA A 51 3.30 -0.41 -0.27
C ALA A 51 2.35 -0.48 0.94
N THR A 52 1.05 -0.20 0.78
CA THR A 52 0.10 -0.21 1.90
C THR A 52 -1.08 -1.14 1.65
N TYR A 53 -1.37 -2.03 2.60
CA TYR A 53 -2.48 -2.99 2.49
C TYR A 53 -3.43 -2.83 3.65
N ILE A 54 -4.73 -2.82 3.38
CA ILE A 54 -5.77 -2.59 4.37
C ILE A 54 -5.94 -3.85 5.20
N VAL A 55 -5.73 -3.73 6.51
CA VAL A 55 -5.86 -4.83 7.48
C VAL A 55 -7.06 -4.69 8.39
N GLY A 56 -7.82 -3.60 8.22
CA GLY A 56 -9.10 -3.38 8.89
C GLY A 56 -9.41 -1.91 9.11
N TYR A 57 -10.63 -1.65 9.56
CA TYR A 57 -11.09 -0.30 9.87
C TYR A 57 -12.00 -0.32 11.10
N THR A 58 -12.23 0.85 11.64
CA THR A 58 -13.20 1.18 12.69
C THR A 58 -13.91 2.46 12.29
N ASP A 59 -14.94 2.87 13.04
CA ASP A 59 -15.66 4.12 12.78
C ASP A 59 -14.72 5.36 12.75
N ASP A 60 -13.58 5.31 13.44
CA ASP A 60 -12.67 6.45 13.61
C ASP A 60 -11.28 6.26 12.96
N ALA A 61 -11.00 5.11 12.36
CA ALA A 61 -9.66 4.81 11.85
C ALA A 61 -9.61 3.71 10.78
N ILE A 62 -8.68 3.85 9.84
CA ILE A 62 -8.25 2.79 8.92
C ILE A 62 -6.85 2.32 9.35
N PHE A 63 -6.63 1.01 9.28
CA PHE A 63 -5.34 0.41 9.59
C PHE A 63 -4.73 -0.20 8.34
N TYR A 64 -3.47 0.14 8.10
CA TYR A 64 -2.69 -0.42 7.01
C TYR A 64 -1.53 -1.24 7.56
N THR A 65 -1.06 -2.15 6.73
CA THR A 65 0.23 -2.84 6.89
C THR A 65 1.12 -2.49 5.72
N SER A 66 2.42 -2.37 5.95
CA SER A 66 3.41 -2.13 4.88
C SER A 66 4.60 -3.06 5.06
N PRO A 67 4.92 -3.93 4.08
CA PRO A 67 6.04 -4.85 4.17
C PRO A 67 7.36 -4.07 4.10
N VAL A 68 8.29 -4.39 5.01
CA VAL A 68 9.59 -3.73 5.11
C VAL A 68 10.67 -4.70 5.58
N LEU A 69 11.93 -4.38 5.28
CA LEU A 69 13.05 -4.85 6.08
C LEU A 69 13.29 -3.87 7.24
N LEU A 70 13.08 -4.31 8.47
CA LEU A 70 13.43 -3.58 9.67
C LEU A 70 14.75 -4.12 10.23
N ASN A 71 15.82 -3.33 10.13
CA ASN A 71 17.17 -3.74 10.51
C ASN A 71 17.57 -5.09 9.88
N ASP A 72 17.39 -5.21 8.56
CA ASP A 72 17.67 -6.40 7.74
C ASP A 72 16.76 -7.63 8.02
N ALA A 73 15.69 -7.47 8.81
CA ALA A 73 14.70 -8.52 9.06
C ALA A 73 13.34 -8.17 8.46
N GLU A 74 12.77 -9.09 7.67
CA GLU A 74 11.42 -8.95 7.13
C GLU A 74 10.38 -8.84 8.25
N THR A 75 9.52 -7.84 8.14
CA THR A 75 8.36 -7.62 9.01
C THR A 75 7.39 -6.68 8.28
N ASN A 76 6.35 -6.22 8.97
CA ASN A 76 5.51 -5.15 8.46
C ASN A 76 5.46 -3.97 9.42
N LEU A 77 5.33 -2.76 8.89
CA LEU A 77 4.87 -1.61 9.65
C LEU A 77 3.35 -1.67 9.80
N ARG A 78 2.85 -1.49 11.03
CA ARG A 78 1.43 -1.21 11.28
C ARG A 78 1.22 0.29 11.24
N LEU A 79 0.36 0.76 10.34
CA LEU A 79 0.01 2.16 10.20
C LEU A 79 -1.44 2.38 10.64
N LYS A 80 -1.71 3.57 11.19
CA LYS A 80 -3.05 3.99 11.58
C LYS A 80 -3.34 5.37 11.01
N LEU A 81 -4.38 5.44 10.18
CA LEU A 81 -4.95 6.66 9.65
C LEU A 81 -6.23 7.00 10.44
N THR A 82 -6.33 8.24 10.88
CA THR A 82 -7.49 8.86 11.54
C THR A 82 -7.76 10.21 10.87
N GLU A 83 -8.89 10.85 11.15
CA GLU A 83 -9.21 12.19 10.61
C GLU A 83 -8.09 13.21 10.81
N ASP A 84 -7.38 13.14 11.95
CA ASP A 84 -6.36 14.13 12.31
C ASP A 84 -4.92 13.71 12.03
N LYS A 85 -4.66 12.41 11.87
CA LYS A 85 -3.29 11.85 11.96
C LYS A 85 -3.10 10.58 11.17
N LEU A 86 -1.90 10.46 10.61
CA LEU A 86 -1.34 9.24 10.06
C LEU A 86 -0.04 8.90 10.82
N ILE A 87 0.01 7.72 11.45
CA ILE A 87 1.16 7.32 12.28
C ILE A 87 1.59 5.87 12.04
N ILE A 88 2.86 5.59 12.28
CA ILE A 88 3.42 4.26 12.44
C ILE A 88 3.19 3.82 13.89
N GLU A 89 2.38 2.79 14.10
CA GLU A 89 2.17 2.21 15.43
C GLU A 89 3.38 1.37 15.88
N GLY A 90 4.09 0.76 14.94
CA GLY A 90 5.30 -0.04 15.16
C GLY A 90 5.42 -1.17 14.13
N ALA A 91 6.37 -2.06 14.35
CA ALA A 91 6.49 -3.30 13.57
C ALA A 91 5.48 -4.35 14.06
N TRP A 92 4.98 -5.16 13.14
CA TRP A 92 3.91 -6.11 13.35
C TRP A 92 4.08 -7.31 12.42
N ASP A 93 4.11 -8.51 13.00
CA ASP A 93 4.41 -9.76 12.27
C ASP A 93 3.17 -10.36 11.57
N GLY A 94 2.19 -9.54 11.19
CA GLY A 94 1.08 -10.03 10.37
C GLY A 94 -0.03 -10.78 11.13
N ILE A 95 -0.89 -11.40 10.34
CA ILE A 95 -1.85 -12.42 10.79
C ILE A 95 -1.14 -13.76 10.67
N SER A 96 -1.14 -14.58 11.73
CA SER A 96 -0.53 -15.90 11.65
C SER A 96 -1.31 -16.80 10.68
N ASP A 97 -0.63 -17.34 9.67
CA ASP A 97 -1.24 -18.25 8.69
C ASP A 97 -1.81 -19.52 9.34
N GLU A 98 -1.24 -19.96 10.46
CA GLU A 98 -1.67 -21.18 11.16
C GLU A 98 -3.02 -21.06 11.89
N CYS A 99 -3.40 -19.87 12.34
CA CYS A 99 -4.62 -19.71 13.13
C CYS A 99 -5.51 -18.53 12.75
N GLY A 100 -5.17 -17.78 11.68
CA GLY A 100 -5.92 -16.61 11.22
C GLY A 100 -6.02 -15.50 12.27
N ALA A 101 -5.21 -15.57 13.33
CA ALA A 101 -5.17 -14.60 14.39
C ALA A 101 -4.16 -13.50 14.05
N ALA A 102 -4.62 -12.25 14.02
CA ALA A 102 -3.74 -11.10 14.01
C ALA A 102 -2.75 -11.19 15.18
N SER A 103 -1.45 -11.03 14.90
CA SER A 103 -0.47 -10.82 15.96
C SER A 103 -0.95 -9.63 16.80
N LYS A 104 -0.97 -9.77 18.12
CA LYS A 104 -1.37 -8.68 19.02
C LYS A 104 -0.19 -7.81 19.42
N ASP A 105 1.02 -8.29 19.14
CA ASP A 105 2.24 -7.68 19.62
C ASP A 105 2.78 -6.72 18.57
N ILE A 106 2.67 -5.43 18.87
CA ILE A 106 3.30 -4.36 18.10
C ILE A 106 4.63 -4.04 18.77
N THR A 107 5.73 -4.22 18.02
CA THR A 107 7.07 -3.85 18.46
C THR A 107 7.32 -2.39 18.13
N LYS A 108 7.49 -1.54 19.15
CA LYS A 108 7.78 -0.12 18.94
C LYS A 108 9.13 0.08 18.26
N LEU A 109 9.13 0.91 17.21
CA LEU A 109 10.35 1.40 16.58
C LEU A 109 11.17 2.25 17.55
N LYS A 110 12.48 2.25 17.35
CA LYS A 110 13.47 3.01 18.11
C LYS A 110 14.23 3.90 17.16
N LYS A 111 14.56 5.11 17.62
CA LYS A 111 15.45 6.01 16.89
C LYS A 111 16.73 5.26 16.47
N GLY A 112 17.05 5.30 15.18
CA GLY A 112 18.18 4.60 14.58
C GLY A 112 17.83 3.25 13.95
N ASP A 113 16.60 2.77 14.07
CA ASP A 113 16.12 1.63 13.29
C ASP A 113 16.15 1.95 11.79
N LYS A 114 16.58 0.98 10.98
CA LYS A 114 16.66 1.07 9.52
C LYS A 114 15.43 0.43 8.91
N ILE A 115 14.74 1.15 8.03
CA ILE A 115 13.52 0.71 7.34
C ILE A 115 13.82 0.72 5.85
N VAL A 116 13.62 -0.42 5.18
CA VAL A 116 13.67 -0.52 3.72
C VAL A 116 12.28 -0.95 3.25
N PRO A 117 11.54 -0.10 2.52
CA PRO A 117 10.26 -0.48 1.92
C PRO A 117 10.40 -1.69 1.00
N MET A 118 9.42 -2.58 1.03
CA MET A 118 9.31 -3.71 0.11
C MET A 118 8.03 -3.56 -0.71
N TYR A 119 8.06 -3.96 -1.97
CA TYR A 119 6.91 -3.91 -2.86
C TYR A 119 6.74 -5.25 -3.54
N TYR A 120 5.54 -5.81 -3.45
CA TYR A 120 5.18 -7.02 -4.17
C TYR A 120 5.01 -6.68 -5.65
N SER A 121 5.37 -7.62 -6.53
CA SER A 121 5.09 -7.50 -7.94
C SER A 121 4.66 -8.83 -8.56
N PHE A 122 3.88 -8.73 -9.62
CA PHE A 122 3.36 -9.88 -10.35
C PHE A 122 3.41 -9.63 -11.86
N PRO A 123 3.51 -10.70 -12.67
CA PRO A 123 3.55 -10.55 -14.13
C PRO A 123 2.24 -9.98 -14.67
N LEU A 124 2.32 -8.97 -15.55
CA LEU A 124 1.14 -8.39 -16.20
C LEU A 124 0.46 -9.40 -17.15
N TYR A 125 1.27 -10.28 -17.77
CA TYR A 125 0.84 -11.31 -18.71
C TYR A 125 1.56 -12.63 -18.41
N GLY A 126 0.82 -13.71 -18.13
CA GLY A 126 1.41 -15.03 -17.88
C GLY A 126 0.53 -15.90 -16.98
N ASP A 127 0.92 -17.16 -16.82
CA ASP A 127 0.34 -18.02 -15.76
C ASP A 127 0.97 -17.60 -14.43
N TYR A 128 0.16 -17.33 -13.42
CA TYR A 128 0.59 -17.01 -12.05
C TYR A 128 1.31 -18.19 -11.35
N ASP A 129 1.45 -19.33 -12.03
CA ASP A 129 2.00 -20.59 -11.51
C ASP A 129 3.55 -20.66 -11.51
N ASP A 130 4.25 -19.74 -12.21
CA ASP A 130 5.72 -19.57 -12.11
C ASP A 130 6.04 -18.49 -11.05
N GLU A 131 5.67 -18.78 -9.79
CA GLU A 131 5.90 -17.96 -8.59
C GLU A 131 7.40 -17.88 -8.24
N GLU A 132 8.15 -16.97 -8.88
CA GLU A 132 9.17 -16.26 -8.11
C GLU A 132 8.54 -14.94 -7.67
N ASP A 133 8.20 -14.82 -6.39
CA ASP A 133 7.76 -13.55 -5.81
C ASP A 133 8.84 -12.49 -6.08
N CYS A 134 8.58 -11.61 -7.03
CA CYS A 134 9.48 -10.53 -7.37
C CYS A 134 9.26 -9.38 -6.37
N TRP A 135 10.10 -9.32 -5.35
CA TRP A 135 10.13 -8.20 -4.42
C TRP A 135 11.04 -7.09 -4.94
N TYR A 136 10.50 -5.88 -5.01
CA TYR A 136 11.26 -4.66 -5.20
C TYR A 136 11.56 -4.02 -3.84
N TYR A 137 12.69 -3.32 -3.73
CA TYR A 137 13.15 -2.70 -2.49
C TYR A 137 13.39 -1.22 -2.69
N GLY A 138 12.94 -0.41 -1.74
CA GLY A 138 13.27 1.02 -1.68
C GLY A 138 14.67 1.28 -1.12
N ASP A 139 14.95 2.54 -0.84
CA ASP A 139 16.16 2.98 -0.16
C ASP A 139 16.03 2.88 1.36
N GLU A 140 17.15 2.69 2.05
CA GLU A 140 17.19 2.66 3.52
C GLU A 140 16.85 4.03 4.13
N TYR A 141 15.77 4.08 4.90
CA TYR A 141 15.40 5.19 5.76
C TYR A 141 15.79 4.91 7.22
N VAL A 142 16.41 5.88 7.89
CA VAL A 142 16.78 5.77 9.31
C VAL A 142 15.75 6.49 10.17
N PHE A 143 14.99 5.73 10.95
CA PHE A 143 13.91 6.23 11.80
C PHE A 143 14.44 7.23 12.84
N ASP A 144 13.88 8.44 12.87
CA ASP A 144 14.37 9.53 13.71
C ASP A 144 13.80 9.53 15.14
N GLY A 145 12.79 8.69 15.40
CA GLY A 145 12.09 8.57 16.67
C GLY A 145 10.67 9.14 16.67
N GLU A 146 10.26 9.84 15.62
CA GLU A 146 8.92 10.40 15.49
C GLU A 146 8.01 9.48 14.67
N PRO A 147 6.86 9.05 15.20
CA PRO A 147 6.01 8.05 14.54
C PRO A 147 5.12 8.64 13.42
N GLU A 148 5.12 9.96 13.25
CA GLU A 148 4.30 10.63 12.24
C GLU A 148 4.89 10.36 10.85
N ILE A 149 4.02 9.92 9.95
CA ILE A 149 4.35 9.59 8.55
C ILE A 149 3.42 10.40 7.64
N TRP A 150 3.81 10.58 6.39
CA TRP A 150 3.27 11.64 5.56
C TRP A 150 2.33 11.06 4.51
N TYR A 151 1.37 11.87 4.11
CA TYR A 151 0.70 11.71 2.83
C TYR A 151 1.41 12.71 1.92
N ASP A 152 2.19 12.22 0.95
CA ASP A 152 3.08 13.04 0.12
C ASP A 152 2.78 12.84 -1.36
N GLN A 153 3.13 13.83 -2.17
CA GLN A 153 2.89 13.81 -3.60
C GLN A 153 3.77 12.74 -4.25
N MET A 154 3.15 11.88 -5.06
CA MET A 154 3.87 10.85 -5.79
C MET A 154 4.72 11.46 -6.92
N TYR A 155 5.77 10.75 -7.32
CA TYR A 155 6.65 11.21 -8.38
C TYR A 155 5.91 11.31 -9.72
N PRO A 156 6.31 12.23 -10.62
CA PRO A 156 5.77 12.26 -11.97
C PRO A 156 6.03 10.92 -12.68
N GLY A 157 5.00 10.35 -13.29
CA GLY A 157 5.08 8.99 -13.81
C GLY A 157 3.73 8.41 -14.23
N GLU A 158 3.81 7.29 -14.94
CA GLU A 158 2.65 6.48 -15.30
C GLU A 158 2.33 5.51 -14.17
N TYR A 159 1.06 5.43 -13.81
CA TYR A 159 0.53 4.57 -12.77
C TYR A 159 -0.72 3.85 -13.27
N LEU A 160 -1.08 2.80 -12.55
CA LEU A 160 -2.23 1.96 -12.85
C LEU A 160 -3.18 1.99 -11.65
N TYR A 161 -4.49 2.05 -11.93
CA TYR A 161 -5.55 1.94 -10.95
C TYR A 161 -6.51 0.82 -11.31
N ALA A 162 -6.94 0.03 -10.33
CA ALA A 162 -8.06 -0.89 -10.48
C ALA A 162 -8.94 -0.90 -9.23
N PHE A 163 -10.21 -1.28 -9.39
CA PHE A 163 -11.09 -1.57 -8.26
C PHE A 163 -11.03 -3.05 -7.91
N CYS A 164 -10.89 -3.35 -6.63
CA CYS A 164 -11.00 -4.69 -6.08
C CYS A 164 -12.32 -4.85 -5.33
N ILE A 165 -13.05 -5.91 -5.63
CA ILE A 165 -14.38 -6.21 -5.10
C ILE A 165 -14.31 -7.57 -4.40
N ASP A 166 -14.18 -7.56 -3.09
CA ASP A 166 -14.28 -8.77 -2.28
C ASP A 166 -15.73 -9.17 -2.06
N ASP A 167 -15.99 -10.48 -2.07
CA ASP A 167 -17.24 -11.06 -1.60
C ASP A 167 -17.15 -11.53 -0.14
N ILE A 168 -18.30 -11.90 0.43
CA ILE A 168 -18.38 -12.34 1.84
C ILE A 168 -17.78 -13.73 2.10
N TYR A 169 -17.38 -14.45 1.05
CA TYR A 169 -16.78 -15.77 1.10
C TYR A 169 -15.25 -15.73 0.92
N GLY A 170 -14.69 -14.54 0.70
CA GLY A 170 -13.26 -14.33 0.49
C GLY A 170 -12.81 -14.53 -0.96
N ASP A 171 -13.75 -14.57 -1.91
CA ASP A 171 -13.42 -14.45 -3.32
C ASP A 171 -13.29 -12.96 -3.67
N TYR A 172 -12.51 -12.64 -4.69
CA TYR A 172 -12.31 -11.26 -5.13
C TYR A 172 -12.39 -11.13 -6.65
N TYR A 173 -12.83 -9.96 -7.09
CA TYR A 173 -12.77 -9.56 -8.48
C TYR A 173 -12.01 -8.24 -8.60
N MET A 174 -10.93 -8.24 -9.38
CA MET A 174 -10.20 -7.03 -9.76
C MET A 174 -10.66 -6.60 -11.16
N THR A 175 -10.94 -5.31 -11.34
CA THR A 175 -11.24 -4.76 -12.67
C THR A 175 -9.99 -4.73 -13.55
N ASP A 176 -10.17 -4.50 -14.85
CA ASP A 176 -9.04 -4.13 -15.70
C ASP A 176 -8.38 -2.86 -15.15
N PHE A 177 -7.07 -2.72 -15.37
CA PHE A 177 -6.33 -1.52 -15.00
C PHE A 177 -6.66 -0.35 -15.92
N GLU A 178 -6.94 0.81 -15.32
CA GLU A 178 -6.90 2.10 -16.01
C GLU A 178 -5.54 2.74 -15.75
N MET A 179 -4.95 3.32 -16.80
CA MET A 179 -3.69 4.05 -16.68
C MET A 179 -3.98 5.52 -16.40
N PHE A 180 -3.20 6.12 -15.50
CA PHE A 180 -3.19 7.56 -15.30
C PHE A 180 -1.73 8.05 -15.19
N TYR A 181 -1.54 9.35 -15.39
CA TYR A 181 -0.25 9.99 -15.34
C TYR A 181 -0.25 11.10 -14.29
N ILE A 182 0.80 11.16 -13.48
CA ILE A 182 1.09 12.30 -12.60
C ILE A 182 2.09 13.19 -13.32
N ASN A 183 1.71 14.44 -13.58
CA ASN A 183 2.58 15.38 -14.30
C ASN A 183 3.64 16.03 -13.39
N GLU A 184 4.51 16.86 -13.95
CA GLU A 184 5.60 17.54 -13.21
C GLU A 184 5.11 18.54 -12.15
N ASP A 185 3.88 19.04 -12.29
CA ASP A 185 3.19 19.87 -11.29
C ASP A 185 2.43 19.00 -10.26
N GLY A 186 2.44 17.68 -10.49
CA GLY A 186 1.79 16.59 -9.75
C GLY A 186 0.27 16.64 -9.75
N GLU A 187 -0.31 17.09 -10.86
CA GLU A 187 -1.72 16.90 -11.19
C GLU A 187 -1.93 15.53 -11.87
N VAL A 188 -3.07 14.90 -11.61
CA VAL A 188 -3.47 13.60 -12.20
C VAL A 188 -4.17 13.82 -13.55
N GLU A 189 -3.71 13.11 -14.58
CA GLU A 189 -4.23 13.13 -15.95
C GLU A 189 -4.58 11.72 -16.44
N PHE A 190 -5.64 11.58 -17.24
CA PHE A 190 -6.13 10.32 -17.84
C PHE A 190 -6.18 10.43 -19.37
#